data_AF-A0A1I6Z6W2-F1
#
_entry.id   AF-A0A1I6Z6W2-F1
#
_cell.length_a   1.000
_cell.length_b   1.000
_cell.length_c   1.000
_cell.angle_alpha   90.00
_cell.angle_beta   90.00
_cell.angle_gamma   90.00
#
_symmetry.space_group_name_H-M   'P 1'
#
loop_
_entity.id
_entity.type
_entity.pdbx_description
1 polymer ?
#
loop_
_entity_poly.entity_id
_entity_poly.type
_entity_poly.pdbx_seq_one_letter_code
_entity_poly.pdbx_strand_id
1 'polypeptide(L)'
;MVPILARQSIDRKIRQQLSVIVGDYEFYYAIGILTTFLPMEVNGQMHSDEVKRIALEAMKGYTPKNPAEEFLLSRIHRYEPHPDEWDETMASLFEDGKNTGMPEEYR
;
A
#
# COMPACT_ATOMS: atom_id res chain seq x y z
N MET A 1 13.92 7.32 10.57
CA MET A 1 14.61 7.28 9.27
C MET A 1 13.96 6.27 8.33
N VAL A 2 13.80 5.00 8.73
CA VAL A 2 13.14 3.95 7.92
C VAL A 2 11.71 4.31 7.43
N PRO A 3 10.82 4.93 8.25
CA PRO A 3 9.45 5.22 7.79
C PRO A 3 9.40 6.22 6.62
N ILE A 4 10.21 7.29 6.71
CA ILE A 4 10.31 8.31 5.66
C ILE A 4 10.81 7.69 4.35
N LEU A 5 11.77 6.77 4.43
CA LEU A 5 12.30 6.07 3.25
C LEU A 5 11.26 5.18 2.59
N ALA A 6 10.49 4.42 3.36
CA ALA A 6 9.42 3.56 2.83
C ALA A 6 8.36 4.38 2.09
N ARG A 7 7.91 5.49 2.71
CA ARG A 7 6.99 6.45 2.10
C ARG A 7 7.55 7.03 0.79
N GLN A 8 8.72 7.67 0.85
CA GLN A 8 9.33 8.29 -0.33
C GLN A 8 9.59 7.29 -1.45
N SER A 9 9.93 6.04 -1.08
CA SER A 9 10.12 4.95 -2.03
C SER A 9 8.82 4.65 -2.78
N ILE A 10 7.71 4.42 -2.08
CA ILE A 10 6.41 4.16 -2.71
C ILE A 10 5.96 5.36 -3.55
N ASP A 11 6.02 6.58 -3.02
CA ASP A 11 5.60 7.79 -3.76
C ASP A 11 6.38 7.91 -5.08
N ARG A 12 7.69 7.66 -5.06
CA ARG A 12 8.53 7.68 -6.26
C ARG A 12 8.19 6.54 -7.21
N LYS A 13 7.94 5.33 -6.71
CA LYS A 13 7.56 4.17 -7.53
C LYS A 13 6.27 4.41 -8.27
N ILE A 14 5.26 5.00 -7.61
CA ILE A 14 3.98 5.40 -8.23
C ILE A 14 4.22 6.45 -9.31
N ARG A 15 4.93 7.55 -8.98
CA ARG A 15 5.24 8.64 -9.93
C ARG A 15 5.97 8.17 -11.18
N GLN A 16 6.96 7.29 -11.01
CA GLN A 16 7.79 6.82 -12.11
C GLN A 16 7.23 5.58 -12.79
N GLN A 17 6.23 4.92 -12.18
CA GLN A 17 5.70 3.62 -12.59
C GLN A 17 6.80 2.55 -12.74
N LEU A 18 7.73 2.53 -11.79
CA LEU A 18 8.91 1.66 -11.81
C LEU A 18 9.08 0.88 -10.50
N SER A 19 9.84 -0.21 -10.57
CA SER A 19 10.18 -1.09 -9.44
C SER A 19 8.98 -1.83 -8.84
N VAL A 20 9.21 -2.52 -7.72
CA VAL A 20 8.26 -3.37 -6.98
C VAL A 20 8.27 -3.01 -5.49
N ILE A 21 7.27 -3.45 -4.72
CA ILE A 21 7.30 -3.40 -3.25
C ILE A 21 8.37 -4.40 -2.77
N VAL A 22 9.27 -3.96 -1.90
CA VAL A 22 10.42 -4.77 -1.45
C VAL A 22 10.40 -5.15 0.02
N GLY A 23 9.41 -4.68 0.78
CA GLY A 23 9.32 -4.98 2.21
C GLY A 23 8.00 -4.53 2.84
N ASP A 24 7.71 -5.03 4.04
CA ASP A 24 6.41 -4.86 4.66
C ASP A 24 6.12 -3.38 5.02
N TYR A 25 7.13 -2.59 5.38
CA TYR A 25 6.95 -1.15 5.57
C TYR A 25 6.36 -0.44 4.34
N GLU A 26 6.87 -0.77 3.15
CA GLU A 26 6.34 -0.23 1.90
C GLU A 26 4.93 -0.77 1.61
N PHE A 27 4.70 -2.05 1.94
CA PHE A 27 3.39 -2.68 1.78
C PHE A 27 2.32 -2.02 2.64
N TYR A 28 2.56 -1.80 3.94
CA TYR A 28 1.58 -1.16 4.82
C TYR A 28 1.27 0.27 4.39
N TYR A 29 2.28 1.05 4.00
CA TYR A 29 2.04 2.37 3.44
C TYR A 29 1.21 2.31 2.14
N ALA A 30 1.53 1.38 1.23
CA ALA A 30 0.79 1.18 -0.01
C ALA A 30 -0.67 0.75 0.22
N ILE A 31 -0.93 -0.11 1.22
CA ILE A 31 -2.29 -0.48 1.61
C ILE A 31 -3.03 0.71 2.22
N GLY A 32 -2.36 1.51 3.05
CA GLY A 32 -2.93 2.77 3.57
C GLY A 32 -3.44 3.65 2.43
N ILE A 33 -2.62 3.87 1.40
CA ILE A 33 -3.02 4.59 0.19
C ILE A 33 -4.19 3.92 -0.52
N LEU A 34 -4.17 2.59 -0.68
CA LEU A 34 -5.25 1.84 -1.32
C LEU A 34 -6.61 2.11 -0.65
N THR A 35 -6.64 2.20 0.69
CA THR A 35 -7.89 2.45 1.44
C THR A 35 -8.55 3.79 1.12
N THR A 36 -7.83 4.76 0.54
CA THR A 36 -8.38 6.10 0.28
C THR A 36 -9.31 6.13 -0.94
N PHE A 37 -9.20 5.15 -1.85
CA PHE A 37 -10.02 5.08 -3.06
C PHE A 37 -10.69 3.71 -3.27
N LEU A 38 -10.28 2.69 -2.51
CA LEU A 38 -10.91 1.38 -2.47
C LEU A 38 -11.35 1.06 -1.04
N PRO A 39 -12.65 1.16 -0.72
CA PRO A 39 -13.13 0.88 0.63
C PRO A 39 -12.84 -0.56 1.05
N MET A 40 -12.21 -0.73 2.21
CA MET A 40 -11.83 -2.03 2.76
C MET A 40 -11.74 -1.97 4.28
N GLU A 41 -12.14 -3.06 4.95
CA GLU A 41 -12.06 -3.19 6.41
C GLU A 41 -10.69 -3.73 6.82
N VAL A 42 -9.66 -2.88 6.74
CA VAL A 42 -8.30 -3.18 7.23
C VAL A 42 -7.79 -2.08 8.14
N ASN A 43 -6.84 -2.43 9.01
CA ASN A 43 -6.10 -1.48 9.84
C ASN A 43 -4.64 -1.90 9.98
N GLY A 44 -3.79 -1.00 10.46
CA GLY A 44 -2.35 -1.22 10.58
C GLY A 44 -1.92 -2.26 11.63
N GLN A 45 -2.82 -2.74 12.49
CA GLN A 45 -2.55 -3.76 13.51
C GLN A 45 -2.85 -5.19 13.06
N MET A 46 -3.47 -5.35 11.89
CA MET A 46 -3.77 -6.66 11.32
C MET A 46 -2.50 -7.30 10.77
N HIS A 47 -2.46 -8.63 10.74
CA HIS A 47 -1.33 -9.35 10.13
C HIS A 47 -1.30 -9.14 8.61
N SER A 48 -0.09 -9.16 8.06
CA SER A 48 0.15 -8.74 6.68
C SER A 48 -0.46 -9.70 5.64
N ASP A 49 -0.58 -10.98 5.96
CA ASP A 49 -1.29 -12.00 5.16
C ASP A 49 -2.80 -11.74 5.12
N GLU A 50 -3.40 -11.41 6.26
CA GLU A 50 -4.82 -11.06 6.36
C GLU A 50 -5.13 -9.78 5.59
N VAL A 51 -4.31 -8.74 5.78
CA VAL A 51 -4.41 -7.48 5.04
C VAL A 51 -4.29 -7.73 3.54
N LYS A 52 -3.32 -8.54 3.11
CA LYS A 52 -3.12 -8.88 1.71
C LYS A 52 -4.34 -9.59 1.12
N ARG A 53 -4.90 -10.56 1.83
CA ARG A 53 -6.09 -11.29 1.38
C ARG A 53 -7.27 -10.35 1.19
N ILE A 54 -7.56 -9.48 2.17
CA ILE A 54 -8.66 -8.52 2.08
C ILE A 54 -8.44 -7.54 0.93
N ALA A 55 -7.21 -7.04 0.75
CA ALA A 55 -6.85 -6.20 -0.38
C ALA A 55 -7.15 -6.89 -1.71
N LEU A 56 -6.68 -8.12 -1.89
CA LEU A 56 -6.92 -8.87 -3.13
C LEU A 56 -8.41 -9.09 -3.42
N GLU A 57 -9.22 -9.38 -2.40
CA GLU A 57 -10.68 -9.49 -2.56
C GLU A 57 -11.31 -8.16 -2.95
N ALA A 58 -10.96 -7.06 -2.29
CA ALA A 58 -11.48 -5.72 -2.62
C ALA A 58 -11.11 -5.29 -4.04
N MET A 59 -9.93 -5.71 -4.51
CA MET A 59 -9.46 -5.43 -5.87
C MET A 59 -10.24 -6.21 -6.94
N LYS A 60 -10.95 -7.29 -6.59
CA LYS A 60 -11.77 -8.05 -7.55
C LYS A 60 -12.94 -7.17 -8.02
N GLY A 61 -12.94 -6.83 -9.30
CA GLY A 61 -13.99 -6.01 -9.91
C GLY A 61 -13.77 -4.51 -9.78
N TYR A 62 -12.68 -4.06 -9.14
CA TYR A 62 -12.28 -2.67 -9.19
C TYR A 62 -11.62 -2.35 -10.55
N THR A 63 -12.07 -1.27 -11.19
CA THR A 63 -11.46 -0.77 -12.43
C THR A 63 -10.61 0.47 -12.07
N PRO A 64 -9.28 0.44 -12.28
CA PRO A 64 -8.42 1.58 -12.02
C PRO A 64 -8.83 2.78 -12.88
N LYS A 65 -8.86 3.97 -12.28
CA LYS A 65 -9.25 5.23 -12.94
C LYS A 65 -8.09 5.89 -13.69
N ASN A 66 -6.86 5.59 -13.28
CA ASN A 66 -5.66 6.17 -13.85
C ASN A 66 -4.48 5.18 -13.79
N PRO A 67 -3.40 5.43 -14.55
CA PRO A 67 -2.22 4.56 -14.58
C PRO A 67 -1.52 4.40 -13.21
N ALA A 68 -1.65 5.38 -12.31
CA ALA A 68 -1.04 5.31 -10.98
C ALA A 68 -1.77 4.31 -10.07
N GLU A 69 -3.11 4.30 -10.10
CA GLU A 69 -3.93 3.28 -9.43
C GLU A 69 -3.63 1.88 -9.99
N GLU A 70 -3.63 1.73 -11.32
CA GLU A 70 -3.32 0.45 -11.97
C GLU A 70 -1.93 -0.06 -11.55
N PHE A 71 -0.95 0.83 -11.55
CA PHE A 71 0.40 0.52 -11.09
C PHE A 71 0.38 0.04 -9.64
N LEU A 72 -0.20 0.81 -8.70
CA LEU A 72 -0.22 0.45 -7.27
C LEU A 72 -0.90 -0.90 -7.04
N LEU A 73 -2.06 -1.12 -7.65
CA LEU A 73 -2.81 -2.37 -7.61
C LEU A 73 -1.95 -3.55 -8.09
N SER A 74 -1.26 -3.40 -9.22
CA SER A 74 -0.37 -4.45 -9.74
C SER A 74 0.79 -4.78 -8.79
N ARG A 75 1.30 -3.79 -8.05
CA ARG A 75 2.40 -3.97 -7.09
C ARG A 75 1.94 -4.63 -5.81
N ILE A 76 0.80 -4.20 -5.28
CA ILE A 76 0.15 -4.85 -4.15
C ILE A 76 -0.17 -6.29 -4.51
N HIS A 77 -0.70 -6.58 -5.70
CA HIS A 77 -1.02 -7.95 -6.13
C HIS A 77 0.19 -8.88 -6.14
N ARG A 78 1.35 -8.41 -6.60
CA ARG A 78 2.56 -9.24 -6.76
C ARG A 78 3.41 -9.41 -5.50
N TYR A 79 3.22 -8.55 -4.50
CA TYR A 79 4.03 -8.61 -3.28
C TYR A 79 3.60 -9.73 -2.35
N GLU A 80 4.56 -10.48 -1.80
CA GLU A 80 4.32 -11.49 -0.77
C GLU A 80 4.84 -10.94 0.57
N PRO A 81 3.94 -10.63 1.52
CA PRO A 81 4.33 -10.07 2.80
C PRO A 81 4.89 -11.14 3.76
N HIS A 82 5.68 -10.71 4.74
CA HIS A 82 6.21 -11.60 5.79
C HIS A 82 5.28 -11.51 7.03
N PRO A 83 4.49 -12.56 7.32
CA PRO A 83 3.47 -12.50 8.38
C PRO A 83 4.05 -12.45 9.81
N ASP A 84 5.28 -12.93 9.98
CA ASP A 84 5.95 -13.05 11.28
C ASP A 84 6.69 -11.77 11.73
N GLU A 85 6.77 -10.73 10.87
CA GLU A 85 7.60 -9.54 11.09
C GLU A 85 6.80 -8.26 11.41
N TRP A 86 5.63 -8.38 12.05
CA TRP A 86 4.83 -7.19 12.39
C TRP A 86 5.46 -6.30 13.47
N ASP A 87 5.40 -4.98 13.28
CA ASP A 87 5.77 -3.99 14.29
C ASP A 87 4.89 -2.72 14.26
N GLU A 88 5.07 -1.85 15.26
CA GLU A 88 4.32 -0.58 15.37
C GLU A 88 4.63 0.42 14.24
N THR A 89 5.80 0.30 13.60
CA THR A 89 6.18 1.17 12.48
C THR A 89 5.32 0.88 11.25
N MET A 90 5.01 -0.39 10.99
CA MET A 90 4.07 -0.80 9.94
C MET A 90 2.68 -0.18 10.15
N ALA A 91 2.18 -0.24 11.40
CA ALA A 91 0.90 0.38 11.73
C ALA A 91 0.91 1.90 11.50
N SER A 92 1.98 2.57 11.91
CA SER A 92 2.14 4.02 11.66
C SER A 92 2.22 4.34 10.16
N LEU A 93 2.86 3.50 9.35
CA LEU A 93 2.97 3.69 7.91
C LEU A 93 1.65 3.48 7.19
N PHE A 94 0.84 2.52 7.63
CA PHE A 94 -0.52 2.35 7.15
C PHE A 94 -1.35 3.63 7.38
N GLU A 95 -1.32 4.18 8.59
CA GLU A 95 -2.06 5.42 8.90
C GLU A 95 -1.50 6.62 8.11
N ASP A 96 -0.18 6.73 7.92
CA ASP A 96 0.40 7.78 7.06
C ASP A 96 -0.08 7.65 5.61
N GLY A 97 -0.07 6.42 5.06
CA GLY A 97 -0.58 6.14 3.72
C GLY A 97 -2.07 6.48 3.57
N LYS A 98 -2.88 6.19 4.58
CA LYS A 98 -4.31 6.51 4.60
C LYS A 98 -4.59 8.00 4.70
N ASN A 99 -3.80 8.73 5.49
CA ASN A 99 -3.95 10.18 5.65
C ASN A 99 -3.40 10.95 4.44
N THR A 100 -2.35 10.41 3.80
CA THR A 100 -1.71 11.03 2.64
C THR A 100 -2.43 10.66 1.34
N GLY A 101 -2.84 9.41 1.15
CA GLY A 101 -3.39 8.92 -0.12
C GLY A 101 -2.37 8.95 -1.26
N MET A 102 -2.87 8.91 -2.50
CA MET A 102 -2.01 9.00 -3.69
C MET A 102 -1.15 10.28 -3.69
N PRO A 103 0.00 10.30 -4.40
CA PRO A 103 0.74 11.53 -4.64
C PRO A 103 -0.18 12.62 -5.20
N GLU A 104 0.04 13.89 -4.82
CA GLU A 104 -0.89 15.00 -5.08
C GLU A 104 -1.31 15.14 -6.55
N GLU A 105 -0.43 14.83 -7.49
CA GLU A 105 -0.70 14.84 -8.92
C GLU A 105 -1.71 13.77 -9.40
N TYR A 106 -2.07 12.80 -8.55
CA TYR A 106 -2.97 11.67 -8.84
C TYR A 106 -4.16 11.56 -7.87
N ARG A 107 -4.32 12.52 -6.94
CA ARG A 107 -5.52 12.63 -6.09
C ARG A 107 -6.69 13.25 -6.86
#